data_AF-A0A226DA06-F1
#
_entry.id   AF-A0A226DA06-F1
#
_cell.length_a   1.000
_cell.length_b   1.000
_cell.length_c   1.000
_cell.angle_alpha   90.00
_cell.angle_beta   90.00
_cell.angle_gamma   90.00
#
_symmetry.space_group_name_H-M   'P 1'
#
loop_
_entity.id
_entity.type
_entity.pdbx_description
1 polymer ?
#
loop_
_entity_poly.entity_id
_entity_poly.type
_entity_poly.pdbx_seq_one_letter_code
_entity_poly.pdbx_strand_id
1 'polypeptide(L)'
;MPPHSPQITEFFGVFLIYTEIIEKSRLFGKCPFHWNYKRNRLSLNFEFYPYFKFWIKIGIALLSIIFPTMLILVQYFCILLFGIKFLGKEIPISVISIYGAVGLIYTGLGVVILPLIFLWDKCAVDETSRSFNMFLNLSEVLPKNEDGSESSIKINKVASFIAHLYAQLPIIITIIFVTLGIDPLHYFLPSWSLPLRSITIIRGILFLTSTTEIGRFAVISILVVLFAINAAKREMTMWMNIARRSNLRGMYFYKQIAILYTRRRYWSTPLLTLIMVVGLVLQVALNYSTITMFGIVPIATYWLVPYMAFVGGITVAQIISVTAKTYQDFSNGLHHMKSKCSARKSMMYRRLMASPNLGFHIILGGRSYPIKKNFKIEYRSTVLYYTVSLILAFS
;
A
#
# COMPACT_ATOMS: atom_id res chain seq x y z
N MET A 1 -7.48 28.34 -2.29
CA MET A 1 -6.95 27.50 -3.39
C MET A 1 -7.76 27.82 -4.63
N PRO A 2 -7.14 28.00 -5.81
CA PRO A 2 -7.90 28.19 -7.04
C PRO A 2 -8.79 26.98 -7.28
N PRO A 3 -10.03 27.15 -7.78
CA PRO A 3 -10.90 26.03 -8.09
C PRO A 3 -10.24 25.11 -9.11
N HIS A 4 -10.07 23.84 -8.75
CA HIS A 4 -9.57 22.82 -9.68
C HIS A 4 -10.64 22.48 -10.71
N SER A 5 -10.23 22.11 -11.91
CA SER A 5 -11.17 21.54 -12.87
C SER A 5 -11.79 20.26 -12.26
N PRO A 6 -13.09 20.01 -12.48
CA PRO A 6 -13.77 18.86 -11.90
C PRO A 6 -13.07 17.54 -12.27
N GLN A 7 -12.52 17.46 -13.48
CA GLN A 7 -11.77 16.30 -13.97
C GLN A 7 -10.54 15.97 -13.10
N ILE A 8 -9.80 17.00 -12.66
CA ILE A 8 -8.62 16.81 -11.80
C ILE A 8 -9.08 16.30 -10.43
N THR A 9 -10.11 16.90 -9.85
CA THR A 9 -10.63 16.50 -8.53
C THR A 9 -11.17 15.08 -8.54
N GLU A 10 -11.82 14.66 -9.63
CA GLU A 10 -12.37 13.31 -9.73
C GLU A 10 -11.31 12.24 -9.98
N PHE A 11 -10.22 12.56 -10.68
CA PHE A 11 -9.14 11.60 -10.97
C PHE A 11 -8.10 11.56 -9.85
N PHE A 12 -7.65 12.72 -9.38
CA PHE A 12 -6.59 12.89 -8.37
C PHE A 12 -7.11 13.20 -6.96
N GLY A 13 -8.42 13.13 -6.72
CA GLY A 13 -9.05 13.49 -5.45
C GLY A 13 -8.39 12.86 -4.22
N VAL A 14 -7.96 11.60 -4.32
CA VAL A 14 -7.24 10.89 -3.26
C VAL A 14 -5.96 11.62 -2.81
N PHE A 15 -5.19 12.20 -3.73
CA PHE A 15 -3.97 12.95 -3.40
C PHE A 15 -4.25 14.40 -2.99
N LEU A 16 -5.30 15.02 -3.52
CA LEU A 16 -5.74 16.33 -3.05
C LEU A 16 -6.17 16.26 -1.58
N ILE A 17 -6.90 15.21 -1.21
CA ILE A 17 -7.29 14.90 0.17
C ILE A 17 -6.07 14.70 1.07
N TYR A 18 -5.05 13.98 0.59
CA TYR A 18 -3.78 13.83 1.31
C TYR A 18 -3.14 15.19 1.62
N THR A 19 -2.96 16.03 0.59
CA THR A 19 -2.35 17.35 0.76
C THR A 19 -3.20 18.25 1.66
N GLU A 20 -4.53 18.14 1.58
CA GLU A 20 -5.44 18.95 2.39
C GLU A 20 -5.47 18.55 3.87
N ILE A 21 -5.47 17.25 4.19
CA ILE A 21 -5.62 16.78 5.57
C ILE A 21 -4.27 16.53 6.21
N ILE A 22 -3.41 15.74 5.56
CA ILE A 22 -2.14 15.30 6.14
C ILE A 22 -1.11 16.42 6.04
N GLU A 23 -0.82 16.95 4.84
CA GLU A 23 0.28 17.93 4.71
C GLU A 23 -0.01 19.28 5.38
N LYS A 24 -1.28 19.72 5.43
CA LYS A 24 -1.68 20.92 6.17
C LYS A 24 -1.75 20.69 7.69
N SER A 25 -1.77 19.45 8.17
CA SER A 25 -1.75 19.17 9.60
C SER A 25 -0.44 19.67 10.21
N ARG A 26 -0.54 20.34 11.36
CA ARG A 26 0.60 20.86 12.12
C ARG A 26 1.58 19.74 12.53
N LEU A 27 1.08 18.54 12.75
CA LEU A 27 1.89 17.38 13.15
C LEU A 27 2.78 16.86 12.02
N PHE A 28 2.26 16.83 10.79
CA PHE A 28 2.96 16.24 9.67
C PHE A 28 3.82 17.27 8.94
N GLY A 29 3.22 18.37 8.48
CA GLY A 29 3.87 19.35 7.62
C GLY A 29 4.13 18.83 6.19
N LYS A 30 4.93 19.58 5.42
CA LYS A 30 5.22 19.29 4.01
C LYS A 30 6.00 17.99 3.80
N CYS A 31 5.67 17.25 2.75
CA CYS A 31 6.36 16.03 2.35
C CYS A 31 7.02 16.19 0.95
N PRO A 32 8.16 15.54 0.69
CA PRO A 32 8.70 15.36 -0.67
C PRO A 32 7.65 14.89 -1.68
N PHE A 33 6.78 13.97 -1.26
CA PHE A 33 5.66 13.45 -2.03
C PHE A 33 4.44 14.35 -1.83
N HIS A 34 4.20 15.25 -2.78
CA HIS A 34 3.17 16.28 -2.66
C HIS A 34 2.52 16.59 -4.01
N TRP A 35 1.32 17.17 -3.95
CA TRP A 35 0.63 17.68 -5.13
C TRP A 35 1.25 19.01 -5.60
N ASN A 36 1.75 19.05 -6.84
CA ASN A 36 2.28 20.27 -7.43
C ASN A 36 1.18 21.05 -8.15
N TYR A 37 0.67 22.10 -7.50
CA TYR A 37 -0.39 22.96 -8.04
C TYR A 37 -0.03 23.66 -9.35
N LYS A 38 1.25 23.99 -9.58
CA LYS A 38 1.67 24.65 -10.83
C LYS A 38 1.62 23.70 -12.03
N ARG A 39 1.91 22.42 -11.79
CA ARG A 39 1.98 21.40 -12.84
C ARG A 39 0.76 20.48 -12.87
N ASN A 40 -0.22 20.67 -11.97
CA ASN A 40 -1.38 19.79 -11.77
C ASN A 40 -1.01 18.30 -11.76
N ARG A 41 0.09 17.96 -11.07
CA ARG A 41 0.58 16.59 -11.01
C ARG A 41 1.20 16.29 -9.66
N LEU A 42 1.16 15.02 -9.29
CA LEU A 42 1.88 14.51 -8.15
C LEU A 42 3.39 14.53 -8.44
N SER A 43 4.18 15.04 -7.51
CA SER A 43 5.64 15.09 -7.62
C SER A 43 6.30 14.56 -6.37
N LEU A 44 7.40 13.84 -6.59
CA LEU A 44 8.31 13.40 -5.54
C LEU A 44 9.59 14.21 -5.70
N ASN A 45 9.85 15.15 -4.79
CA ASN A 45 11.05 15.99 -4.84
C ASN A 45 11.95 15.69 -3.64
N PHE A 46 13.12 15.09 -3.90
CA PHE A 46 14.09 14.72 -2.87
C PHE A 46 15.03 15.85 -2.44
N GLU A 47 14.86 17.07 -2.97
CA GLU A 47 15.66 18.23 -2.55
C GLU A 47 15.60 18.42 -1.02
N PHE A 48 16.76 18.55 -0.38
CA PHE A 48 16.82 18.64 1.07
C PHE A 48 16.22 19.94 1.61
N TYR A 49 16.59 21.08 1.02
CA TYR A 49 16.26 22.42 1.51
C TYR A 49 14.74 22.69 1.67
N PRO A 50 13.87 22.44 0.67
CA PRO A 50 12.42 22.68 0.82
C PRO A 50 11.74 21.74 1.83
N TYR A 51 12.36 20.59 2.14
CA TYR A 51 11.81 19.56 3.01
C TYR A 51 12.69 19.26 4.23
N PHE A 52 13.52 20.20 4.69
CA PHE A 52 14.47 19.93 5.78
C PHE A 52 13.79 19.40 7.05
N LYS A 53 12.60 19.94 7.40
CA LYS A 53 11.80 19.47 8.55
C LYS A 53 11.39 18.02 8.42
N PHE A 54 11.05 17.57 7.22
CA PHE A 54 10.73 16.17 6.95
C PHE A 54 11.96 15.29 7.23
N TRP A 55 13.11 15.63 6.64
CA TRP A 55 14.34 14.86 6.81
C TRP A 55 14.81 14.79 8.27
N ILE A 56 14.68 15.88 9.03
CA ILE A 56 14.96 15.88 10.48
C ILE A 56 14.04 14.90 11.21
N LYS A 57 12.73 14.90 10.92
CA LYS A 57 11.78 13.95 11.54
C LYS A 57 12.09 12.51 11.18
N ILE A 58 12.52 12.23 9.95
CA ILE A 58 13.02 10.90 9.55
C ILE A 58 14.26 10.51 10.36
N GLY A 59 15.21 11.42 10.56
CA GLY A 59 16.37 11.20 11.43
C GLY A 59 15.95 10.89 12.87
N ILE A 60 14.99 11.63 13.42
CA ILE A 60 14.41 11.35 14.75
C ILE A 60 13.76 9.97 14.78
N ALA A 61 13.00 9.57 13.75
CA ALA A 61 12.38 8.25 13.66
C ALA A 61 13.40 7.12 13.64
N LEU A 62 14.50 7.29 12.89
CA LEU A 62 15.60 6.35 12.86
C LEU A 62 16.26 6.20 14.23
N LEU A 63 16.57 7.32 14.90
CA LEU A 63 17.27 7.32 16.18
C LEU A 63 16.40 6.89 17.37
N SER A 64 15.11 7.20 17.36
CA SER A 64 14.24 6.97 18.52
C SER A 64 13.39 5.70 18.45
N ILE A 65 13.14 5.15 17.25
CA ILE A 65 12.39 3.90 17.09
C ILE A 65 13.28 2.81 16.49
N ILE A 66 13.84 3.04 15.30
CA ILE A 66 14.48 1.96 14.54
C ILE A 66 15.73 1.46 15.26
N PHE A 67 16.64 2.35 15.63
CA PHE A 67 17.88 1.96 16.31
C PHE A 67 17.64 1.29 17.67
N PRO A 68 16.84 1.85 18.60
CA PRO A 68 16.45 1.17 19.83
C PRO A 68 15.78 -0.19 19.61
N THR A 69 14.88 -0.30 18.63
CA THR A 69 14.20 -1.56 18.30
C THR A 69 15.20 -2.62 17.85
N MET A 70 16.14 -2.26 16.96
CA MET A 70 17.18 -3.19 16.51
C MET A 70 18.08 -3.61 17.65
N LEU A 71 18.44 -2.70 18.57
CA LEU A 71 19.22 -3.04 19.76
C LEU A 71 18.47 -4.00 20.69
N ILE A 72 17.16 -3.81 20.92
CA ILE A 72 16.33 -4.73 21.70
C ILE A 72 16.36 -6.13 21.08
N LEU A 73 16.17 -6.23 19.76
CA LEU A 73 16.16 -7.51 19.05
C LEU A 73 17.54 -8.16 19.06
N VAL A 74 18.62 -7.42 18.79
CA VAL A 74 19.99 -7.93 18.85
C VAL A 74 20.32 -8.42 20.25
N GLN A 75 19.97 -7.66 21.29
CA GLN A 75 20.18 -8.08 22.67
C GLN A 75 19.44 -9.39 22.98
N TYR A 76 18.19 -9.53 22.54
CA TYR A 76 17.43 -10.76 22.71
C TYR A 76 18.13 -11.95 22.04
N PHE A 77 18.56 -11.80 20.77
CA PHE A 77 19.28 -12.86 20.07
C PHE A 77 20.64 -13.17 20.71
N CYS A 78 21.37 -12.18 21.22
CA CYS A 78 22.63 -12.41 21.93
C CYS A 78 22.45 -13.20 23.23
N ILE A 79 21.40 -12.90 23.99
CA ILE A 79 21.06 -13.66 25.21
C ILE A 79 20.66 -15.09 24.83
N LEU A 80 19.83 -15.25 23.79
CA LEU A 80 19.35 -16.55 23.34
C LEU A 80 20.46 -17.44 22.77
N LEU A 81 21.37 -16.89 21.98
CA LEU A 81 22.43 -17.64 21.28
C LEU A 81 23.70 -17.82 22.10
N PHE A 82 24.09 -16.84 22.91
CA PHE A 82 25.39 -16.81 23.60
C PHE A 82 25.29 -16.73 25.13
N GLY A 83 24.10 -16.50 25.70
CA GLY A 83 23.92 -16.33 27.15
C GLY A 83 24.50 -15.02 27.71
N ILE A 84 24.89 -14.06 26.87
CA ILE A 84 25.54 -12.81 27.28
C ILE A 84 24.50 -11.74 27.67
N LYS A 85 24.53 -11.28 28.93
CA LYS A 85 23.65 -10.20 29.42
C LYS A 85 24.31 -8.82 29.23
N PHE A 86 23.88 -8.05 28.22
CA PHE A 86 24.44 -6.73 27.88
C PHE A 86 23.84 -5.54 28.67
N LEU A 87 22.54 -5.58 28.98
CA LEU A 87 21.84 -4.54 29.73
C LEU A 87 21.18 -5.18 30.95
N GLY A 88 21.44 -4.63 32.14
CA GLY A 88 20.94 -5.16 33.41
C GLY A 88 19.42 -5.11 33.59
N LYS A 89 18.66 -4.64 32.58
CA LYS A 89 17.19 -4.67 32.58
C LYS A 89 16.69 -5.82 31.72
N GLU A 90 15.89 -6.69 32.31
CA GLU A 90 15.17 -7.73 31.59
C GLU A 90 14.05 -7.09 30.75
N ILE A 91 14.11 -7.27 29.43
CA ILE A 91 13.11 -6.75 28.52
C ILE A 91 11.95 -7.76 28.46
N PRO A 92 10.70 -7.35 28.71
CA PRO A 92 9.57 -8.26 28.64
C PRO A 92 9.46 -8.92 27.26
N ILE A 93 9.19 -10.24 27.23
CA ILE A 93 9.01 -11.01 25.99
C ILE A 93 7.90 -10.40 25.12
N SER A 94 6.86 -9.83 25.73
CA SER A 94 5.77 -9.14 25.02
C SER A 94 6.27 -7.96 24.18
N VAL A 95 7.24 -7.21 24.70
CA VAL A 95 7.83 -6.04 24.03
C VAL A 95 8.70 -6.47 22.86
N ILE A 96 9.52 -7.50 23.09
CA ILE A 96 10.34 -8.13 22.03
C ILE A 96 9.44 -8.66 20.90
N SER A 97 8.32 -9.29 21.27
CA SER A 97 7.34 -9.82 20.31
C SER A 97 6.67 -8.72 19.48
N ILE A 98 6.23 -7.63 20.12
CA ILE A 98 5.65 -6.47 19.44
C ILE A 98 6.66 -5.89 18.46
N TYR A 99 7.90 -5.65 18.90
CA TYR A 99 8.93 -5.05 18.06
C TYR A 99 9.44 -5.97 16.96
N GLY A 100 9.48 -7.28 17.18
CA GLY A 100 9.74 -8.27 16.15
C GLY A 100 8.67 -8.25 15.06
N ALA A 101 7.38 -8.26 15.44
CA ALA A 101 6.27 -8.18 14.51
C ALA A 101 6.26 -6.86 13.72
N VAL A 102 6.46 -5.74 14.42
CA VAL A 102 6.54 -4.40 13.80
C VAL A 102 7.74 -4.31 12.86
N GLY A 103 8.90 -4.83 13.25
CA GLY A 103 10.10 -4.91 12.43
C GLY A 103 9.88 -5.69 11.14
N LEU A 104 9.29 -6.89 11.24
CA LEU A 104 8.91 -7.70 10.07
C LEU A 104 8.01 -6.93 9.10
N ILE A 105 7.00 -6.24 9.63
CA ILE A 105 6.07 -5.44 8.83
C ILE A 105 6.80 -4.28 8.13
N TYR A 106 7.68 -3.57 8.84
CA TYR A 106 8.48 -2.50 8.22
C TYR A 106 9.42 -3.01 7.15
N THR A 107 10.09 -4.13 7.39
CA THR A 107 10.95 -4.75 6.37
C THR A 107 10.13 -5.12 5.14
N GLY A 108 8.97 -5.75 5.31
CA GLY A 108 8.09 -6.10 4.19
C GLY A 108 7.55 -4.87 3.44
N LEU A 109 7.09 -3.85 4.17
CA LEU A 109 6.66 -2.58 3.57
C LEU A 109 7.81 -1.88 2.85
N GLY A 110 9.00 -1.86 3.43
CA GLY A 110 10.22 -1.31 2.84
C GLY A 110 10.56 -2.01 1.53
N VAL A 111 10.55 -3.35 1.50
CA VAL A 111 10.79 -4.15 0.28
C VAL A 111 9.79 -3.81 -0.83
N VAL A 112 8.53 -3.51 -0.51
CA VAL A 112 7.49 -3.15 -1.50
C VAL A 112 7.57 -1.69 -1.93
N ILE A 113 7.77 -0.76 -0.98
CA ILE A 113 7.70 0.69 -1.22
C ILE A 113 9.00 1.22 -1.83
N LEU A 114 10.15 0.67 -1.46
CA LEU A 114 11.44 1.16 -1.92
C LEU A 114 11.58 1.10 -3.46
N PRO A 115 11.23 0.00 -4.15
CA PRO A 115 11.20 -0.03 -5.61
C PRO A 115 10.23 0.98 -6.23
N LEU A 116 9.08 1.21 -5.59
CA LEU A 116 8.10 2.22 -6.05
C LEU A 116 8.67 3.64 -6.00
N ILE A 117 9.40 3.95 -4.92
CA ILE A 117 10.07 5.24 -4.73
C ILE A 117 11.19 5.42 -5.76
N PHE A 118 12.08 4.44 -5.91
CA PHE A 118 13.20 4.52 -6.86
C PHE A 118 12.75 4.58 -8.32
N LEU A 119 11.65 3.91 -8.65
CA LEU A 119 11.10 3.90 -10.01
C LEU A 119 10.03 4.96 -10.22
N TRP A 120 9.79 5.86 -9.26
CA TRP A 120 8.69 6.83 -9.29
C TRP A 120 8.72 7.70 -10.54
N ASP A 121 9.85 8.37 -10.80
CA ASP A 121 9.97 9.30 -11.92
C ASP A 121 9.92 8.59 -13.28
N LYS A 122 10.49 7.38 -13.37
CA LYS A 122 10.53 6.60 -14.62
C LYS A 122 9.21 5.93 -14.94
N CYS A 123 8.48 5.47 -13.92
CA CYS A 123 7.31 4.62 -14.10
C CYS A 123 6.02 5.35 -13.74
N ALA A 124 5.92 5.87 -12.51
CA ALA A 124 4.67 6.37 -11.98
C ALA A 124 4.25 7.70 -12.63
N VAL A 125 5.18 8.64 -12.82
CA VAL A 125 4.87 9.97 -13.38
C VAL A 125 4.36 9.87 -14.82
N ASP A 126 5.12 9.19 -15.67
CA ASP A 126 4.76 8.96 -17.08
C ASP A 126 3.43 8.21 -17.21
N GLU A 127 3.26 7.14 -16.44
CA GLU A 127 2.05 6.31 -16.49
C GLU A 127 0.83 7.07 -15.99
N THR A 128 0.99 7.87 -14.93
CA THR A 128 -0.08 8.71 -14.39
C THR A 128 -0.53 9.75 -15.40
N SER A 129 0.43 10.40 -16.09
CA SER A 129 0.11 11.38 -17.14
C SER A 129 -0.63 10.73 -18.33
N ARG A 130 -0.18 9.55 -18.77
CA ARG A 130 -0.86 8.80 -19.85
C ARG A 130 -2.25 8.33 -19.45
N SER A 131 -2.40 7.84 -18.23
CA SER A 131 -3.70 7.40 -17.69
C SER A 131 -4.67 8.58 -17.60
N PHE A 132 -4.18 9.74 -17.15
CA PHE A 132 -4.97 10.97 -17.11
C PHE A 132 -5.38 11.46 -18.50
N ASN A 133 -4.46 11.46 -19.48
CA ASN A 133 -4.79 11.82 -20.87
C ASN A 133 -5.79 10.84 -21.49
N MET A 134 -5.65 9.54 -21.22
CA MET A 134 -6.63 8.52 -21.64
C MET A 134 -7.99 8.79 -21.01
N PHE A 135 -8.02 9.13 -19.72
CA PHE A 135 -9.22 9.52 -19.00
C PHE A 135 -9.90 10.75 -19.63
N LEU A 136 -9.14 11.80 -19.98
CA LEU A 136 -9.67 12.98 -20.67
C LEU A 136 -10.30 12.60 -22.02
N ASN A 137 -9.59 11.84 -22.85
CA ASN A 137 -10.09 11.38 -24.15
C ASN A 137 -11.37 10.53 -24.03
N LEU A 138 -11.47 9.68 -23.00
CA LEU A 138 -12.67 8.90 -22.73
C LEU A 138 -13.83 9.81 -22.28
N SER A 139 -13.53 10.78 -21.41
CA SER A 139 -14.53 11.70 -20.86
C SER A 139 -15.16 12.61 -21.91
N GLU A 140 -14.43 12.95 -22.97
CA GLU A 140 -14.96 13.77 -24.09
C GLU A 140 -16.08 13.08 -24.87
N VAL A 141 -16.08 11.74 -24.90
CA VAL A 141 -17.04 10.94 -25.70
C VAL A 141 -18.19 10.40 -24.84
N LEU A 142 -18.08 10.48 -23.52
CA LEU A 142 -19.04 9.90 -22.57
C LEU A 142 -19.89 10.99 -21.90
N PRO A 143 -21.21 10.77 -21.76
CA PRO A 143 -22.03 11.62 -20.92
C PRO A 143 -21.63 11.46 -19.44
N LYS A 144 -21.79 12.53 -18.66
CA LYS A 144 -21.34 12.60 -17.25
C LYS A 144 -21.95 11.52 -16.33
N ASN A 145 -23.09 10.96 -16.68
CA ASN A 145 -23.72 9.88 -15.90
C ASN A 145 -23.07 8.50 -16.13
N GLU A 146 -22.23 8.33 -17.15
CA GLU A 146 -21.58 7.06 -17.51
C GLU A 146 -20.07 7.05 -17.30
N ASP A 147 -19.52 8.14 -16.76
CA ASP A 147 -18.09 8.37 -16.60
C ASP A 147 -17.48 7.68 -15.36
N GLY A 148 -18.32 7.03 -14.55
CA GLY A 148 -17.92 6.35 -13.32
C GLY A 148 -17.59 7.29 -12.14
N SER A 149 -17.96 8.57 -12.21
CA SER A 149 -17.77 9.58 -11.14
C SER A 149 -18.27 9.12 -9.77
N GLU A 150 -19.36 8.36 -9.70
CA GLU A 150 -19.88 7.79 -8.46
C GLU A 150 -18.84 6.89 -7.74
N SER A 151 -18.04 6.14 -8.50
CA SER A 151 -16.96 5.33 -7.94
C SER A 151 -15.84 6.19 -7.37
N SER A 152 -15.45 7.26 -8.07
CA SER A 152 -14.46 8.22 -7.56
C SER A 152 -14.94 8.87 -6.26
N ILE A 153 -16.21 9.28 -6.17
CA ILE A 153 -16.79 9.89 -4.96
C ILE A 153 -16.70 8.92 -3.77
N LYS A 154 -17.07 7.64 -3.98
CA LYS A 154 -16.97 6.61 -2.93
C LYS A 154 -15.53 6.40 -2.47
N ILE A 155 -14.58 6.32 -3.40
CA ILE A 155 -13.16 6.13 -3.07
C ILE A 155 -12.59 7.37 -2.36
N ASN A 156 -12.94 8.58 -2.81
CA ASN A 156 -12.53 9.83 -2.16
C ASN A 156 -13.08 9.94 -0.73
N LYS A 157 -14.32 9.49 -0.48
CA LYS A 157 -14.86 9.40 0.89
C LYS A 157 -14.03 8.46 1.77
N VAL A 158 -13.68 7.27 1.26
CA VAL A 158 -12.81 6.31 1.97
C VAL A 158 -11.42 6.91 2.23
N ALA A 159 -10.83 7.56 1.23
CA ALA A 159 -9.53 8.23 1.36
C ALA A 159 -9.56 9.34 2.42
N SER A 160 -10.63 10.15 2.45
CA SER A 160 -10.82 11.20 3.45
C SER A 160 -10.94 10.61 4.85
N PHE A 161 -11.74 9.55 5.03
CA PHE A 161 -11.84 8.85 6.32
C PHE A 161 -10.49 8.33 6.79
N ILE A 162 -9.74 7.67 5.91
CA ILE A 162 -8.40 7.14 6.22
C ILE A 162 -7.44 8.27 6.58
N ALA A 163 -7.44 9.38 5.83
CA ALA A 163 -6.57 10.52 6.14
C ALA A 163 -6.88 11.13 7.52
N HIS A 164 -8.15 11.30 7.88
CA HIS A 164 -8.54 11.77 9.22
C HIS A 164 -8.14 10.80 10.32
N LEU A 165 -8.34 9.49 10.10
CA LEU A 165 -7.94 8.46 11.05
C LEU A 165 -6.42 8.50 11.30
N TYR A 166 -5.62 8.53 10.23
CA TYR A 166 -4.15 8.58 10.32
C TYR A 166 -3.63 9.93 10.83
N ALA A 167 -4.41 11.00 10.75
CA ALA A 167 -4.04 12.28 11.38
C ALA A 167 -4.09 12.22 12.91
N GLN A 168 -5.00 11.40 13.48
CA GLN A 168 -5.21 11.27 14.93
C GLN A 168 -4.48 10.08 15.54
N LEU A 169 -4.31 8.99 14.78
CA LEU A 169 -3.75 7.72 15.25
C LEU A 169 -2.37 7.85 15.94
N PRO A 170 -1.40 8.65 15.45
CA PRO A 170 -0.09 8.79 16.10
C PRO A 170 -0.16 9.33 17.53
N ILE A 171 -1.13 10.22 17.81
CA ILE A 171 -1.35 10.77 19.15
C ILE A 171 -1.81 9.67 20.09
N ILE A 172 -2.83 8.91 19.67
CA ILE A 172 -3.41 7.81 20.46
C ILE A 172 -2.36 6.74 20.75
N ILE A 173 -1.62 6.30 19.72
CA ILE A 173 -0.54 5.31 19.85
C ILE A 173 0.52 5.82 20.83
N THR A 174 0.92 7.10 20.72
CA THR A 174 1.94 7.66 21.61
C THR A 174 1.49 7.69 23.06
N ILE A 175 0.26 8.13 23.34
CA ILE A 175 -0.28 8.15 24.70
C ILE A 175 -0.24 6.73 25.28
N ILE A 176 -0.76 5.73 24.56
CA ILE A 176 -0.79 4.33 25.02
C ILE A 176 0.61 3.78 25.26
N PHE A 177 1.53 3.90 24.30
CA PHE A 177 2.86 3.28 24.40
C PHE A 177 3.72 3.93 25.49
N VAL A 178 3.68 5.25 25.63
CA VAL A 178 4.48 5.96 26.63
C VAL A 178 3.94 5.75 28.04
N THR A 179 2.61 5.74 28.21
CA THR A 179 1.98 5.48 29.52
C THR A 179 2.22 4.05 30.00
N LEU A 180 2.21 3.07 29.10
CA LEU A 180 2.47 1.67 29.40
C LEU A 180 3.97 1.33 29.46
N GLY A 181 4.87 2.28 29.14
CA GLY A 181 6.31 2.03 29.11
C GLY A 181 6.75 1.03 28.03
N ILE A 182 5.96 0.89 26.96
CA ILE A 182 6.21 -0.05 25.87
C ILE A 182 7.14 0.56 24.82
N ASP A 183 7.25 1.90 24.73
CA ASP A 183 8.13 2.54 23.73
C ASP A 183 9.61 2.12 23.87
N PRO A 184 10.37 2.03 22.76
CA PRO A 184 11.71 1.48 22.79
C PRO A 184 12.66 2.29 23.68
N LEU A 185 12.46 3.61 23.70
CA LEU A 185 13.27 4.54 24.47
C LEU A 185 13.17 4.32 25.99
N HIS A 186 12.10 3.68 26.48
CA HIS A 186 11.96 3.30 27.88
C HIS A 186 13.13 2.45 28.39
N TYR A 187 13.66 1.58 27.53
CA TYR A 187 14.68 0.60 27.88
C TYR A 187 16.11 1.17 27.78
N PHE A 188 16.31 2.25 27.01
CA PHE A 188 17.65 2.83 26.78
C PHE A 188 17.91 4.12 27.56
N LEU A 189 16.89 4.93 27.84
CA LEU A 189 17.10 6.19 28.57
C LEU A 189 17.37 5.89 30.06
N PRO A 190 18.55 6.25 30.60
CA PRO A 190 18.86 6.02 32.00
C PRO A 190 17.94 6.86 32.89
N SER A 191 17.43 6.27 33.97
CA SER A 191 16.57 6.98 34.93
C SER A 191 17.33 8.01 35.80
N TRP A 192 18.65 8.16 35.63
CA TRP A 192 19.54 8.66 36.68
C TRP A 192 19.91 10.15 36.58
N SER A 193 19.66 10.83 35.46
CA SER A 193 20.17 12.20 35.25
C SER A 193 19.10 13.30 35.14
N LEU A 194 17.83 12.95 34.97
CA LEU A 194 16.75 13.92 34.76
C LEU A 194 15.52 13.56 35.60
N PRO A 195 14.73 14.54 36.05
CA PRO A 195 13.48 14.28 36.73
C PRO A 195 12.56 13.44 35.82
N LEU A 196 11.92 12.41 36.39
CA LEU A 196 11.07 11.45 35.68
C LEU A 196 10.07 12.13 34.72
N ARG A 197 9.49 13.25 35.14
CA ARG A 197 8.55 14.04 34.33
C ARG A 197 9.18 14.55 33.03
N SER A 198 10.42 15.04 33.07
CA SER A 198 11.11 15.55 31.89
C SER A 198 11.47 14.43 30.92
N ILE A 199 11.91 13.27 31.44
CA ILE A 199 12.23 12.10 30.60
C ILE A 199 10.98 11.61 29.86
N THR A 200 9.84 11.50 30.56
CA THR A 200 8.58 11.06 29.95
C THR A 200 8.09 12.02 28.87
N ILE A 201 8.25 13.34 29.08
CA ILE A 201 7.91 14.35 28.06
C ILE A 201 8.80 14.21 26.83
N ILE A 202 10.12 14.07 27.01
CA ILE A 202 11.07 13.89 25.90
C ILE A 202 10.75 12.62 25.11
N ARG A 203 10.52 11.48 25.80
CA ARG A 203 10.07 10.22 25.18
C ARG A 203 8.79 10.40 24.40
N GLY A 204 7.80 11.09 24.98
CA GLY A 204 6.54 11.42 24.31
C GLY A 204 6.74 12.21 23.03
N ILE A 205 7.57 13.25 23.03
CA ILE A 205 7.82 14.08 21.85
C ILE A 205 8.56 13.30 20.76
N LEU A 206 9.62 12.57 21.13
CA LEU A 206 10.40 11.77 20.19
C LEU A 206 9.55 10.66 19.58
N PHE A 207 8.80 9.93 20.40
CA PHE A 207 7.94 8.86 19.93
C PHE A 207 6.76 9.37 19.10
N LEU A 208 6.15 10.51 19.46
CA LEU A 208 5.10 11.16 18.66
C LEU A 208 5.64 11.56 17.28
N THR A 209 6.79 12.21 17.25
CA THR A 209 7.42 12.63 15.98
C THR A 209 7.64 11.42 15.07
N SER A 210 8.16 10.33 15.62
CA SER A 210 8.48 9.12 14.87
C SER A 210 7.24 8.37 14.39
N THR A 211 6.23 8.24 15.26
CA THR A 211 4.94 7.62 14.89
C THR A 211 4.19 8.45 13.83
N THR A 212 4.33 9.78 13.81
CA THR A 212 3.75 10.60 12.73
C THR A 212 4.39 10.32 11.37
N GLU A 213 5.72 10.13 11.30
CA GLU A 213 6.39 9.81 10.04
C GLU A 213 6.05 8.40 9.54
N ILE A 214 6.02 7.42 10.45
CA ILE A 214 5.52 6.07 10.17
C ILE A 214 4.08 6.12 9.64
N GLY A 215 3.21 6.86 10.33
CA GLY A 215 1.82 7.05 9.93
C GLY A 215 1.69 7.69 8.55
N ARG A 216 2.60 8.62 8.21
CA ARG A 216 2.64 9.23 6.88
C ARG A 216 2.98 8.20 5.80
N PHE A 217 4.00 7.37 5.98
CA PHE A 217 4.33 6.35 4.98
C PHE A 217 3.20 5.35 4.79
N ALA A 218 2.55 4.94 5.88
CA ALA A 218 1.38 4.06 5.82
C ALA A 218 0.23 4.72 5.05
N VAL A 219 -0.13 5.97 5.36
CA VAL A 219 -1.24 6.67 4.69
C VAL A 219 -0.93 6.90 3.20
N ILE A 220 0.28 7.31 2.84
CA ILE A 220 0.70 7.47 1.44
C ILE A 220 0.53 6.15 0.69
N SER A 221 0.99 5.05 1.27
CA SER A 221 0.91 3.71 0.64
C SER A 221 -0.54 3.30 0.38
N ILE A 222 -1.43 3.49 1.36
CA ILE A 222 -2.85 3.19 1.22
C ILE A 222 -3.50 4.06 0.14
N LEU A 223 -3.18 5.36 0.12
CA LEU A 223 -3.73 6.31 -0.85
C LEU A 223 -3.24 6.04 -2.27
N VAL A 224 -1.99 5.60 -2.46
CA VAL A 224 -1.49 5.14 -3.77
C VAL A 224 -2.28 3.92 -4.27
N VAL A 225 -2.57 2.95 -3.39
CA VAL A 225 -3.39 1.79 -3.73
C VAL A 225 -4.82 2.21 -4.10
N LEU A 226 -5.45 3.09 -3.30
CA LEU A 226 -6.79 3.61 -3.60
C LEU A 226 -6.84 4.38 -4.92
N PHE A 227 -5.82 5.18 -5.22
CA PHE A 227 -5.69 5.86 -6.49
C PHE A 227 -5.59 4.88 -7.67
N ALA A 228 -4.75 3.84 -7.56
CA ALA A 228 -4.63 2.82 -8.60
C ALA A 228 -5.95 2.08 -8.84
N ILE A 229 -6.68 1.74 -7.78
CA ILE A 229 -8.01 1.13 -7.84
C ILE A 229 -8.99 2.09 -8.54
N ASN A 230 -8.98 3.38 -8.18
CA ASN A 230 -9.84 4.39 -8.78
C ASN A 230 -9.59 4.51 -10.29
N ALA A 231 -8.33 4.71 -10.68
CA ALA A 231 -7.91 4.85 -12.06
C ALA A 231 -8.32 3.62 -12.89
N ALA A 232 -7.97 2.42 -12.43
CA ALA A 232 -8.30 1.18 -13.14
C ALA A 232 -9.82 0.98 -13.27
N LYS A 233 -10.58 1.15 -12.19
CA LYS A 233 -12.03 0.94 -12.19
C LYS A 233 -12.74 1.94 -13.11
N ARG A 234 -12.30 3.20 -13.10
CA ARG A 234 -12.91 4.26 -13.91
C ARG A 234 -12.61 4.06 -15.40
N GLU A 235 -11.34 3.83 -15.74
CA GLU A 235 -10.93 3.49 -17.11
C GLU A 235 -11.73 2.31 -17.67
N MET A 236 -11.85 1.22 -16.90
CA MET A 236 -12.64 0.04 -17.32
C MET A 236 -14.11 0.38 -17.52
N THR A 237 -14.73 1.12 -16.59
CA THR A 237 -16.15 1.44 -16.65
C THR A 237 -16.47 2.28 -17.88
N MET A 238 -15.67 3.33 -18.12
CA MET A 238 -15.79 4.21 -19.28
C MET A 238 -15.64 3.42 -20.59
N TRP A 239 -14.58 2.63 -20.70
CA TRP A 239 -14.35 1.80 -21.89
C TRP A 239 -15.48 0.82 -22.15
N MET A 240 -15.95 0.11 -21.11
CA MET A 240 -17.05 -0.83 -21.22
C MET A 240 -18.34 -0.16 -21.68
N ASN A 241 -18.65 1.04 -21.18
CA ASN A 241 -19.82 1.81 -21.61
C ASN A 241 -19.71 2.21 -23.09
N ILE A 242 -18.53 2.64 -23.55
CA ILE A 242 -18.29 2.94 -24.98
C ILE A 242 -18.42 1.67 -25.85
N ALA A 243 -17.82 0.56 -25.44
CA ALA A 243 -17.90 -0.73 -26.14
C ALA A 243 -19.34 -1.28 -26.21
N ARG A 244 -20.16 -0.99 -25.19
CA ARG A 244 -21.59 -1.30 -25.17
C ARG A 244 -22.40 -0.45 -26.15
N ARG A 245 -21.95 0.74 -26.52
CA ARG A 245 -22.64 1.61 -27.49
C ARG A 245 -22.17 1.37 -28.92
N SER A 246 -20.85 1.26 -29.14
CA SER A 246 -20.27 1.15 -30.49
C SER A 246 -19.07 0.20 -30.50
N ASN A 247 -19.12 -0.82 -31.37
CA ASN A 247 -17.99 -1.72 -31.56
C ASN A 247 -16.77 -0.99 -32.12
N LEU A 248 -16.96 -0.08 -33.09
CA LEU A 248 -15.85 0.59 -33.77
C LEU A 248 -15.07 1.48 -32.79
N ARG A 249 -15.79 2.34 -32.06
CA ARG A 249 -15.18 3.19 -31.01
C ARG A 249 -14.62 2.34 -29.87
N GLY A 250 -15.34 1.29 -29.46
CA GLY A 250 -14.86 0.34 -28.46
C GLY A 250 -13.52 -0.30 -28.84
N MET A 251 -13.35 -0.69 -30.11
CA MET A 251 -12.11 -1.29 -30.62
C MET A 251 -10.99 -0.27 -30.76
N TYR A 252 -11.31 0.96 -31.14
CA TYR A 252 -10.36 2.07 -31.17
C TYR A 252 -9.76 2.33 -29.78
N PHE A 253 -10.61 2.53 -28.77
CA PHE A 253 -10.14 2.74 -27.40
C PHE A 253 -9.50 1.48 -26.82
N TYR A 254 -10.01 0.29 -27.15
CA TYR A 254 -9.38 -0.95 -26.72
C TYR A 254 -7.93 -1.06 -27.20
N LYS A 255 -7.61 -0.65 -28.43
CA LYS A 255 -6.22 -0.59 -28.92
C LYS A 255 -5.37 0.39 -28.11
N GLN A 256 -5.89 1.57 -27.79
CA GLN A 256 -5.16 2.55 -26.97
C GLN A 256 -4.92 2.01 -25.55
N ILE A 257 -5.93 1.42 -24.94
CA ILE A 257 -5.85 0.76 -23.63
C ILE A 257 -4.89 -0.43 -23.71
N ALA A 258 -4.87 -1.19 -24.81
CA ALA A 258 -3.94 -2.29 -24.98
C ALA A 258 -2.48 -1.83 -24.97
N ILE A 259 -2.18 -0.72 -25.64
CA ILE A 259 -0.83 -0.13 -25.63
C ILE A 259 -0.47 0.32 -24.21
N LEU A 260 -1.38 1.02 -23.53
CA LEU A 260 -1.20 1.46 -22.14
C LEU A 260 -0.96 0.26 -21.20
N TYR A 261 -1.84 -0.74 -21.23
CA TYR A 261 -1.78 -1.90 -20.34
C TYR A 261 -0.62 -2.84 -20.67
N THR A 262 -0.17 -2.93 -21.92
CA THR A 262 1.04 -3.69 -22.27
C THR A 262 2.28 -3.06 -21.62
N ARG A 263 2.40 -1.73 -21.68
CA ARG A 263 3.47 -1.00 -20.98
C ARG A 263 3.31 -1.09 -19.46
N ARG A 264 2.10 -0.91 -18.92
CA ARG A 264 1.82 -1.07 -17.49
C ARG A 264 2.16 -2.47 -17.02
N ARG A 265 1.86 -3.51 -17.80
CA ARG A 265 2.13 -4.92 -17.47
C ARG A 265 3.61 -5.18 -17.24
N TYR A 266 4.50 -4.56 -18.01
CA TYR A 266 5.95 -4.72 -17.84
C TYR A 266 6.40 -4.35 -16.41
N TRP A 267 5.87 -3.26 -15.85
CA TRP A 267 6.22 -2.79 -14.50
C TRP A 267 5.34 -3.35 -13.39
N SER A 268 4.05 -3.47 -13.64
CA SER A 268 3.09 -3.98 -12.65
C SER A 268 3.25 -5.47 -12.39
N THR A 269 3.69 -6.28 -13.36
CA THR A 269 3.93 -7.72 -13.16
C THR A 269 4.97 -8.00 -12.08
N PRO A 270 6.21 -7.46 -12.16
CA PRO A 270 7.21 -7.71 -11.12
C PRO A 270 6.81 -7.08 -9.78
N LEU A 271 6.24 -5.87 -9.78
CA LEU A 271 5.76 -5.22 -8.56
C LEU A 271 4.66 -6.04 -7.87
N LEU A 272 3.68 -6.51 -8.64
CA LEU A 272 2.59 -7.31 -8.10
C LEU A 272 3.09 -8.66 -7.61
N THR A 273 4.02 -9.28 -8.35
CA THR A 273 4.70 -10.50 -7.89
C THR A 273 5.40 -10.26 -6.56
N LEU A 274 6.12 -9.14 -6.42
CA LEU A 274 6.78 -8.76 -5.18
C LEU A 274 5.79 -8.57 -4.03
N ILE A 275 4.70 -7.82 -4.25
CA ILE A 275 3.62 -7.61 -3.26
C ILE A 275 3.03 -8.96 -2.82
N MET A 276 2.80 -9.86 -3.77
CA MET A 276 2.24 -11.19 -3.52
C MET A 276 3.18 -12.07 -2.71
N VAL A 277 4.47 -12.10 -3.05
CA VAL A 277 5.48 -12.89 -2.35
C VAL A 277 5.72 -12.35 -0.95
N VAL A 278 5.91 -11.04 -0.80
CA VAL A 278 6.08 -10.39 0.51
C VAL A 278 4.84 -10.58 1.38
N GLY A 279 3.64 -10.42 0.80
CA GLY A 279 2.37 -10.65 1.48
C GLY A 279 2.22 -12.09 1.98
N LEU A 280 2.61 -13.07 1.15
CA LEU A 280 2.61 -14.48 1.51
C LEU A 280 3.56 -14.75 2.68
N VAL A 281 4.81 -14.31 2.57
CA VAL A 281 5.83 -14.51 3.62
C VAL A 281 5.41 -13.87 4.93
N LEU A 282 4.92 -12.62 4.90
CA LEU A 282 4.44 -11.92 6.09
C LEU A 282 3.25 -12.64 6.74
N GLN A 283 2.27 -13.09 5.95
CA GLN A 283 1.10 -13.80 6.49
C GLN A 283 1.50 -15.13 7.12
N VAL A 284 2.35 -15.91 6.47
CA VAL A 284 2.85 -17.18 7.02
C VAL A 284 3.60 -16.93 8.32
N ALA A 285 4.51 -15.95 8.35
CA ALA A 285 5.31 -15.62 9.52
C ALA A 285 4.49 -15.08 10.69
N LEU A 286 3.49 -14.21 10.43
CA LEU A 286 2.62 -13.67 11.47
C LEU A 286 1.63 -14.72 11.98
N ASN A 287 1.10 -15.59 11.12
CA ASN A 287 0.25 -16.72 11.55
C ASN A 287 1.02 -17.70 12.43
N TYR A 288 2.24 -18.06 12.03
CA TYR A 288 3.11 -18.90 12.85
C TYR A 288 3.43 -18.24 14.18
N SER A 289 3.88 -16.98 14.17
CA SER A 289 4.15 -16.20 15.38
C SER A 289 2.94 -16.17 16.32
N THR A 290 1.74 -16.01 15.77
CA THR A 290 0.49 -16.03 16.56
C THR A 290 0.32 -17.36 17.27
N ILE A 291 0.50 -18.47 16.58
CA ILE A 291 0.32 -19.81 17.15
C ILE A 291 1.38 -20.11 18.21
N THR A 292 2.65 -19.77 17.95
CA THR A 292 3.74 -20.00 18.90
C THR A 292 3.66 -19.12 20.14
N MET A 293 3.09 -17.91 20.02
CA MET A 293 2.93 -17.00 21.15
C MET A 293 1.73 -17.36 22.04
N PHE A 294 0.84 -18.23 21.57
CA PHE A 294 -0.35 -18.64 22.32
C PHE A 294 0.05 -19.32 23.63
N GLY A 295 -0.38 -18.76 24.76
CA GLY A 295 -0.02 -19.26 26.09
C GLY A 295 1.32 -18.75 26.65
N ILE A 296 2.17 -18.13 25.83
CA ILE A 296 3.46 -17.53 26.26
C ILE A 296 3.32 -16.04 26.52
N VAL A 297 2.62 -15.33 25.64
CA VAL A 297 2.50 -13.86 25.67
C VAL A 297 1.19 -13.45 26.35
N PRO A 298 1.18 -12.39 27.21
CA PRO A 298 -0.04 -11.89 27.82
C PRO A 298 -1.12 -11.56 26.77
N ILE A 299 -2.37 -11.88 27.10
CA ILE A 299 -3.53 -11.70 26.22
C ILE A 299 -3.61 -10.26 25.68
N ALA A 300 -3.30 -9.26 26.50
CA ALA A 300 -3.33 -7.85 26.10
C ALA A 300 -2.42 -7.52 24.90
N THR A 301 -1.25 -8.16 24.81
CA THR A 301 -0.29 -7.95 23.70
C THR A 301 -0.45 -8.96 22.58
N TYR A 302 -1.08 -10.10 22.88
CA TYR A 302 -1.32 -11.18 21.93
C TYR A 302 -2.16 -10.75 20.73
N TRP A 303 -3.16 -9.87 20.90
CA TRP A 303 -4.08 -9.47 19.82
C TRP A 303 -3.45 -8.69 18.67
N LEU A 304 -2.29 -8.07 18.87
CA LEU A 304 -1.67 -7.22 17.84
C LEU A 304 -1.20 -8.04 16.63
N VAL A 305 -0.51 -9.16 16.86
CA VAL A 305 0.05 -10.02 15.80
C VAL A 305 -1.04 -10.61 14.88
N PRO A 306 -2.11 -11.28 15.39
CA PRO A 306 -3.19 -11.79 14.55
C PRO A 306 -3.98 -10.66 13.87
N TYR A 307 -4.13 -9.51 14.53
CA TYR A 307 -4.75 -8.34 13.89
C TYR A 307 -3.92 -7.88 12.68
N MET A 308 -2.61 -7.75 12.81
CA MET A 308 -1.74 -7.37 11.68
C MET A 308 -1.74 -8.43 10.58
N ALA A 309 -1.74 -9.72 10.94
CA ALA A 309 -1.86 -10.83 10.00
C ALA A 309 -3.17 -10.75 9.20
N PHE A 310 -4.28 -10.49 9.89
CA PHE A 310 -5.61 -10.36 9.31
C PHE A 310 -5.73 -9.15 8.39
N VAL A 311 -5.25 -7.98 8.82
CA VAL A 311 -5.26 -6.75 8.02
C VAL A 311 -4.36 -6.90 6.78
N GLY A 312 -3.16 -7.47 6.93
CA GLY A 312 -2.27 -7.80 5.81
C GLY A 312 -2.92 -8.82 4.85
N GLY A 313 -3.58 -9.84 5.41
CA GLY A 313 -4.45 -10.81 4.74
C GLY A 313 -5.46 -10.17 3.83
N ILE A 314 -6.29 -9.29 4.40
CA ILE A 314 -7.33 -8.56 3.67
C ILE A 314 -6.72 -7.68 2.59
N THR A 315 -5.66 -6.93 2.91
CA THR A 315 -5.04 -6.00 1.96
C THR A 315 -4.55 -6.72 0.71
N VAL A 316 -3.78 -7.79 0.87
CA VAL A 316 -3.28 -8.59 -0.27
C VAL A 316 -4.45 -9.21 -1.02
N ALA A 317 -5.45 -9.75 -0.32
CA ALA A 317 -6.63 -10.35 -0.96
C ALA A 317 -7.46 -9.33 -1.75
N GLN A 318 -7.54 -8.06 -1.30
CA GLN A 318 -8.21 -6.98 -2.02
C GLN A 318 -7.43 -6.59 -3.28
N ILE A 319 -6.10 -6.48 -3.19
CA ILE A 319 -5.24 -6.24 -4.36
C ILE A 319 -5.47 -7.34 -5.41
N ILE A 320 -5.36 -8.62 -5.01
CA ILE A 320 -5.66 -9.77 -5.90
C ILE A 320 -7.06 -9.65 -6.49
N SER A 321 -8.06 -9.32 -5.68
CA SER A 321 -9.45 -9.24 -6.12
C SER A 321 -9.67 -8.15 -7.14
N VAL A 322 -9.08 -6.97 -6.96
CA VAL A 322 -9.14 -5.87 -7.93
C VAL A 322 -8.45 -6.29 -9.21
N THR A 323 -7.23 -6.82 -9.11
CA THR A 323 -6.46 -7.27 -10.27
C THR A 323 -7.18 -8.35 -11.07
N ALA A 324 -7.74 -9.36 -10.40
CA ALA A 324 -8.53 -10.42 -11.01
C ALA A 324 -9.80 -9.87 -11.67
N LYS A 325 -10.47 -8.92 -11.01
CA LYS A 325 -11.67 -8.28 -11.57
C LYS A 325 -11.33 -7.48 -12.83
N THR A 326 -10.25 -6.71 -12.84
CA THR A 326 -9.80 -5.99 -14.04
C THR A 326 -9.53 -6.96 -15.20
N TYR A 327 -8.88 -8.10 -14.94
CA TYR A 327 -8.69 -9.16 -15.95
C TYR A 327 -10.03 -9.66 -16.52
N GLN A 328 -11.00 -9.91 -15.63
CA GLN A 328 -12.32 -10.40 -16.03
C GLN A 328 -13.10 -9.35 -16.82
N ASP A 329 -13.05 -8.08 -16.43
CA ASP A 329 -13.74 -6.99 -17.10
C ASP A 329 -13.22 -6.83 -18.54
N PHE A 330 -11.90 -6.92 -18.76
CA PHE A 330 -11.33 -6.95 -20.11
C PHE A 330 -11.79 -8.15 -20.94
N SER A 331 -11.75 -9.35 -20.35
CA SER A 331 -12.19 -10.57 -21.02
C SER A 331 -13.67 -10.48 -21.43
N ASN A 332 -14.51 -9.98 -20.53
CA ASN A 332 -15.95 -9.82 -20.75
C ASN A 332 -16.24 -8.74 -21.80
N GLY A 333 -15.53 -7.62 -21.77
CA GLY A 333 -15.66 -6.56 -22.77
C GLY A 333 -15.30 -7.03 -24.17
N LEU A 334 -14.19 -7.76 -24.32
CA LEU A 334 -13.82 -8.40 -25.58
C LEU A 334 -14.87 -9.38 -26.06
N HIS A 335 -15.37 -10.24 -25.18
CA HIS A 335 -16.42 -11.19 -25.51
C HIS A 335 -17.70 -10.48 -25.99
N HIS A 336 -18.11 -9.41 -25.30
CA HIS A 336 -19.28 -8.60 -25.66
C HIS A 336 -19.11 -7.90 -27.02
N MET A 337 -17.92 -7.40 -27.32
CA MET A 337 -17.65 -6.82 -28.63
C MET A 337 -17.66 -7.87 -29.74
N LYS A 338 -17.15 -9.08 -29.47
CA LYS A 338 -17.16 -10.20 -30.41
C LYS A 338 -18.59 -10.68 -30.72
N SER A 339 -19.46 -10.76 -29.71
CA SER A 339 -20.84 -11.24 -29.89
C SER A 339 -21.68 -10.30 -30.75
N LYS A 340 -21.37 -9.00 -30.75
CA LYS A 340 -22.04 -8.00 -31.59
C LYS A 340 -21.61 -7.98 -33.06
N CYS A 341 -20.56 -8.70 -33.44
CA CYS A 341 -20.18 -8.80 -34.85
C CYS A 341 -21.11 -9.80 -35.56
N SER A 342 -21.97 -9.30 -36.45
CA SER A 342 -22.96 -10.13 -37.18
C SER A 342 -22.32 -11.25 -38.00
N ALA A 343 -21.15 -11.00 -38.60
CA ALA A 343 -20.42 -11.97 -39.39
C ALA A 343 -19.10 -12.36 -38.72
N ARG A 344 -18.92 -13.65 -38.41
CA ARG A 344 -17.63 -14.22 -37.99
C ARG A 344 -16.53 -14.05 -39.06
N LYS A 345 -16.93 -13.83 -40.33
CA LYS A 345 -16.02 -13.54 -41.44
C LYS A 345 -15.56 -12.07 -41.48
N SER A 346 -16.17 -11.17 -40.71
CA SER A 346 -15.79 -9.75 -40.64
C SER A 346 -14.32 -9.56 -40.27
N MET A 347 -13.63 -8.65 -40.95
CA MET A 347 -12.27 -8.24 -40.61
C MET A 347 -12.19 -7.76 -39.14
N MET A 348 -13.25 -7.11 -38.65
CA MET A 348 -13.33 -6.65 -37.27
C MET A 348 -13.37 -7.81 -36.27
N TYR A 349 -14.16 -8.85 -36.55
CA TYR A 349 -14.21 -10.05 -35.70
C TYR A 349 -12.85 -10.75 -35.64
N ARG A 350 -12.17 -10.90 -36.80
CA ARG A 350 -10.81 -11.48 -36.86
C ARG A 350 -9.82 -10.66 -36.03
N ARG A 351 -9.86 -9.32 -36.14
CA ARG A 351 -9.02 -8.42 -35.33
C ARG A 351 -9.31 -8.55 -33.83
N LEU A 352 -10.58 -8.63 -33.43
CA LEU A 352 -10.97 -8.83 -32.04
C LEU A 352 -10.57 -10.21 -31.49
N MET A 353 -10.59 -11.24 -32.33
CA MET A 353 -10.11 -12.58 -31.96
C MET A 353 -8.59 -12.62 -31.79
N ALA A 354 -7.85 -11.88 -32.62
CA ALA A 354 -6.40 -11.74 -32.51
C ALA A 354 -5.94 -10.81 -31.37
N SER A 355 -6.84 -9.99 -30.80
CA SER A 355 -6.50 -9.10 -29.69
C SER A 355 -6.09 -9.89 -28.43
N PRO A 356 -4.91 -9.60 -27.85
CA PRO A 356 -4.46 -10.28 -26.64
C PRO A 356 -5.32 -9.87 -25.44
N ASN A 357 -5.73 -10.81 -24.59
CA ASN A 357 -6.48 -10.44 -23.38
C ASN A 357 -5.61 -9.58 -22.45
N LEU A 358 -6.08 -8.37 -22.15
CA LEU A 358 -5.37 -7.42 -21.30
C LEU A 358 -5.61 -7.84 -19.87
N GLY A 359 -4.54 -8.28 -19.24
CA GLY A 359 -4.60 -8.91 -17.94
C GLY A 359 -3.31 -8.71 -17.20
N PHE A 360 -3.41 -8.52 -15.89
CA PHE A 360 -2.25 -8.55 -15.03
C PHE A 360 -1.78 -9.99 -14.85
N HIS A 361 -0.48 -10.13 -14.82
CA HIS A 361 0.18 -11.41 -14.63
C HIS A 361 1.14 -11.29 -13.45
N ILE A 362 1.51 -12.43 -12.90
CA ILE A 362 2.59 -12.58 -11.91
C ILE A 362 3.62 -13.56 -12.43
N ILE A 363 4.84 -13.49 -11.93
CA ILE A 363 5.91 -14.41 -12.30
C ILE A 363 6.07 -15.42 -11.16
N LEU A 364 5.82 -16.69 -11.45
CA LEU A 364 6.07 -17.80 -10.53
C LEU A 364 6.96 -18.82 -11.25
N GLY A 365 8.10 -19.21 -10.66
CA GLY A 365 9.00 -20.20 -11.27
C GLY A 365 9.42 -19.88 -12.71
N GLY A 366 9.68 -18.60 -13.02
CA GLY A 366 10.13 -18.15 -14.35
C GLY A 366 9.06 -18.02 -15.43
N ARG A 367 7.79 -18.37 -15.14
CA ARG A 367 6.66 -18.22 -16.09
C ARG A 367 5.66 -17.17 -15.62
N SER A 368 5.07 -16.45 -16.57
CA SER A 368 4.03 -15.46 -16.26
C SER A 368 2.64 -16.11 -16.20
N TYR A 369 1.93 -15.97 -15.10
CA TYR A 369 0.58 -16.51 -14.87
C TYR A 369 -0.45 -15.39 -14.77
N PRO A 370 -1.60 -15.47 -15.47
CA PRO A 370 -2.67 -14.50 -15.33
C PRO A 370 -3.36 -14.63 -13.97
N ILE A 371 -3.61 -13.51 -13.30
CA ILE A 371 -4.38 -13.52 -12.05
C ILE A 371 -5.86 -13.66 -12.36
N LYS A 372 -6.40 -14.87 -12.11
CA LYS A 372 -7.83 -15.20 -12.27
C LYS A 372 -8.55 -15.16 -10.92
N LYS A 373 -9.89 -15.20 -10.92
CA LYS A 373 -10.70 -15.22 -9.68
C LYS A 373 -10.35 -16.38 -8.74
N ASN A 374 -10.03 -17.56 -9.28
CA ASN A 374 -9.66 -18.74 -8.49
C ASN A 374 -8.29 -18.58 -7.80
N PHE A 375 -7.44 -17.67 -8.29
CA PHE A 375 -6.13 -17.40 -7.71
C PHE A 375 -6.23 -16.90 -6.26
N LYS A 376 -7.34 -16.25 -5.88
CA LYS A 376 -7.59 -15.87 -4.48
C LYS A 376 -7.74 -17.08 -3.56
N ILE A 377 -8.38 -18.15 -4.03
CA ILE A 377 -8.57 -19.38 -3.26
C ILE A 377 -7.21 -20.07 -3.12
N GLU A 378 -6.49 -20.20 -4.24
CA GLU A 378 -5.14 -20.77 -4.30
C GLU A 378 -4.17 -20.04 -3.37
N TYR A 379 -4.17 -18.71 -3.38
CA TYR A 379 -3.33 -17.92 -2.47
C TYR A 379 -3.63 -18.23 -0.99
N ARG A 380 -4.91 -18.30 -0.61
CA ARG A 380 -5.31 -18.61 0.78
C ARG A 380 -4.95 -20.03 1.20
N SER A 381 -5.15 -21.02 0.32
CA SER A 381 -4.73 -22.39 0.58
C SER A 381 -3.21 -22.48 0.73
N THR A 382 -2.45 -21.72 -0.06
CA THR A 382 -0.99 -21.70 0.02
C THR A 382 -0.49 -21.08 1.33
N VAL A 383 -1.11 -19.99 1.79
CA VAL A 383 -0.82 -19.41 3.13
C VAL A 383 -1.04 -20.45 4.21
N LEU A 384 -2.21 -21.11 4.22
CA LEU A 384 -2.54 -22.13 5.22
C LEU A 384 -1.57 -23.31 5.17
N TYR A 385 -1.30 -23.83 3.97
CA TYR A 385 -0.38 -24.95 3.75
C TYR A 385 1.02 -24.67 4.29
N TYR A 386 1.59 -23.50 3.96
CA TYR A 386 2.92 -23.14 4.45
C TYR A 386 2.94 -22.83 5.95
N THR A 387 1.87 -22.24 6.51
CA THR A 387 1.76 -22.09 7.96
C THR A 387 1.76 -23.45 8.66
N VAL A 388 0.94 -24.41 8.21
CA VAL A 388 0.92 -25.78 8.78
C VAL A 388 2.26 -26.47 8.62
N SER A 389 2.88 -26.38 7.44
CA SER A 389 4.19 -26.98 7.18
C SER A 389 5.27 -26.42 8.11
N LEU A 390 5.23 -25.11 8.38
CA LEU A 390 6.19 -24.46 9.26
C LEU A 390 5.96 -24.85 10.73
N ILE A 391 4.72 -25.02 11.17
CA ILE A 391 4.41 -25.57 12.50
C ILE A 391 4.98 -26.98 12.63
N LEU A 392 4.69 -27.88 11.68
CA LEU A 392 5.16 -29.28 11.71
C LEU A 392 6.68 -29.42 11.67
N ALA A 393 7.39 -28.44 11.11
CA ALA A 393 8.85 -28.45 11.04
C ALA A 393 9.52 -28.03 12.36
N PHE A 394 8.83 -27.29 13.23
CA PHE A 394 9.37 -26.74 14.47
C PHE A 394 8.66 -27.24 15.75
N SER A 395 7.60 -28.05 15.61
CA SER A 395 6.99 -28.85 16.68
C SER A 395 7.77 -30.13 16.91
#